data_AF-B3T730-F1
#
_entry.id   AF-B3T730-F1
#
_cell.length_a   1.000
_cell.length_b   1.000
_cell.length_c   1.000
_cell.angle_alpha   90.00
_cell.angle_beta   90.00
_cell.angle_gamma   90.00
#
_symmetry.space_group_name_H-M   'P 1'
#
loop_
_entity.id
_entity.type
_entity.pdbx_description
1 polymer ?
#
loop_
_entity_poly.entity_id
_entity_poly.type
_entity_poly.pdbx_seq_one_letter_code
_entity_poly.pdbx_strand_id
1 'polypeptide(L)'
;MDFKRYFGKIKNKDKKPKHEPEIVEEIEQSVVEEVEPKIVEEVDVNVKKTLNFVDSKKDPHEYLKRYLKEPKYKDWFNRNYPNYTIYDAVGLSISDYLSMKRELFPESETINEEELNKKKKSANTNFKPTITHETKTSFDEFVDERILVSHNAFGNKEMKIKILEVSDEIAPLASKFGNRIKINKIIVTIKHLQTQQIEEGEFDIESIERELIEKRHYTSTNRWVPTEVIKNGYVTNSRHTSLISDAVALDYIAF
;
A
#
# COMPACT_ATOMS: atom_id res chain seq x y z
N MET A 1 25.64 6.06 -21.46
CA MET A 1 26.37 6.94 -20.52
C MET A 1 26.20 6.25 -19.20
N ASP A 2 27.15 5.37 -18.89
CA ASP A 2 26.78 4.06 -18.37
C ASP A 2 26.87 4.02 -16.84
N PHE A 3 25.95 3.32 -16.19
CA PHE A 3 26.03 2.87 -14.79
C PHE A 3 27.33 2.13 -14.40
N LYS A 4 28.24 1.91 -15.37
CA LYS A 4 29.55 1.25 -15.23
C LYS A 4 30.39 1.77 -14.08
N ARG A 5 30.31 3.07 -13.73
CA ARG A 5 31.17 3.63 -12.67
C ARG A 5 30.80 3.11 -11.28
N TYR A 6 29.51 2.86 -11.02
CA TYR A 6 29.04 2.29 -9.76
C TYR A 6 29.39 0.79 -9.68
N PHE A 7 28.98 0.00 -10.67
CA PHE A 7 29.26 -1.44 -10.70
C PHE A 7 30.76 -1.80 -10.73
N GLY A 8 31.58 -0.97 -11.38
CA GLY A 8 33.03 -1.14 -11.39
C GLY A 8 33.66 -0.99 -10.00
N LYS A 9 33.10 -0.14 -9.14
CA LYS A 9 33.58 0.03 -7.76
C LYS A 9 33.14 -1.11 -6.84
N ILE A 10 31.91 -1.61 -6.97
CA ILE A 10 31.44 -2.77 -6.19
C ILE A 10 32.37 -3.97 -6.42
N LYS A 11 32.66 -4.29 -7.70
CA LYS A 11 33.59 -5.39 -8.05
C LYS A 11 35.01 -5.23 -7.48
N ASN A 12 35.44 -3.99 -7.21
CA ASN A 12 36.75 -3.70 -6.62
C ASN A 12 36.73 -3.69 -5.08
N LYS A 13 35.56 -3.52 -4.45
CA LYS A 13 35.38 -3.57 -2.98
C LYS A 13 35.55 -5.01 -2.46
N ASP A 14 35.16 -6.01 -3.26
CA ASP A 14 35.31 -7.44 -2.94
C ASP A 14 36.77 -7.95 -3.00
N LYS A 15 37.75 -7.12 -3.44
CA LYS A 15 39.15 -7.52 -3.66
C LYS A 15 40.17 -6.98 -2.65
N LYS A 16 39.77 -6.40 -1.51
CA LYS A 16 40.72 -6.00 -0.44
C LYS A 16 40.73 -7.00 0.73
N PRO A 17 41.91 -7.42 1.22
CA PRO A 17 42.04 -8.49 2.20
C PRO A 17 41.64 -8.00 3.61
N LYS A 18 40.85 -8.82 4.30
CA LYS A 18 40.49 -8.66 5.71
C LYS A 18 41.71 -9.02 6.57
N HIS A 19 42.07 -8.11 7.49
CA HIS A 19 42.90 -8.44 8.64
C HIS A 19 41.99 -8.38 9.87
N GLU A 20 41.98 -9.45 10.64
CA GLU A 20 41.38 -9.62 11.98
C GLU A 20 42.39 -10.46 12.78
N PRO A 21 42.28 -10.62 14.12
CA PRO A 21 41.32 -10.03 15.07
C PRO A 21 41.98 -9.52 16.38
N GLU A 22 41.20 -8.94 17.30
CA GLU A 22 41.48 -9.10 18.73
C GLU A 22 40.18 -9.03 19.57
N ILE A 23 40.13 -9.92 20.56
CA ILE A 23 39.00 -10.47 21.32
C ILE A 23 38.94 -9.78 22.69
N VAL A 24 37.76 -9.52 23.27
CA VAL A 24 37.52 -9.68 24.72
C VAL A 24 36.06 -10.05 25.01
N GLU A 25 35.93 -11.12 25.81
CA GLU A 25 34.80 -11.67 26.58
C GLU A 25 34.23 -10.62 27.59
N GLU A 26 33.14 -10.72 28.35
CA GLU A 26 32.24 -11.76 28.87
C GLU A 26 31.10 -10.99 29.62
N ILE A 27 29.98 -11.66 29.95
CA ILE A 27 29.25 -11.63 31.25
C ILE A 27 27.76 -12.02 31.05
N GLU A 28 27.40 -13.10 31.75
CA GLU A 28 26.10 -13.76 31.90
C GLU A 28 25.13 -13.08 32.89
N GLN A 29 23.83 -13.37 32.78
CA GLN A 29 22.83 -13.63 33.86
C GLN A 29 21.40 -13.63 33.25
N SER A 30 20.72 -14.78 33.06
CA SER A 30 19.97 -15.64 34.00
C SER A 30 18.48 -15.25 34.26
N VAL A 31 17.57 -16.06 33.69
CA VAL A 31 16.28 -16.61 34.22
C VAL A 31 15.07 -15.68 34.44
N VAL A 32 13.94 -15.94 33.75
CA VAL A 32 12.56 -16.09 34.33
C VAL A 32 11.71 -17.04 33.45
N GLU A 33 10.98 -17.94 34.11
CA GLU A 33 10.05 -18.99 33.65
C GLU A 33 8.98 -18.58 32.63
N GLU A 34 8.79 -19.41 31.60
CA GLU A 34 7.58 -19.47 30.77
C GLU A 34 6.56 -20.41 31.43
N VAL A 35 5.35 -19.89 31.69
CA VAL A 35 4.21 -20.64 32.23
C VAL A 35 3.23 -20.90 31.09
N GLU A 36 3.02 -22.17 30.75
CA GLU A 36 1.98 -22.63 29.83
C GLU A 36 0.57 -22.40 30.38
N PRO A 37 -0.42 -21.96 29.57
CA PRO A 37 -1.82 -22.23 29.86
C PRO A 37 -2.33 -23.40 29.01
N LYS A 38 -2.61 -24.52 29.68
CA LYS A 38 -3.51 -25.58 29.21
C LYS A 38 -4.90 -24.98 28.93
N ILE A 39 -5.33 -25.03 27.68
CA ILE A 39 -6.73 -24.80 27.29
C ILE A 39 -7.40 -26.18 27.15
N VAL A 40 -8.48 -26.34 27.90
CA VAL A 40 -9.28 -27.55 28.04
C VAL A 40 -10.44 -27.50 27.03
N GLU A 41 -10.60 -28.61 26.32
CA GLU A 41 -11.81 -29.16 25.67
C GLU A 41 -12.45 -28.37 24.51
N GLU A 42 -12.14 -28.84 23.29
CA GLU A 42 -12.98 -28.71 22.11
C GLU A 42 -14.30 -29.48 22.31
N VAL A 43 -15.42 -28.75 22.34
CA VAL A 43 -16.76 -29.32 22.17
C VAL A 43 -17.33 -28.79 20.87
N ASP A 44 -17.37 -29.70 19.89
CA ASP A 44 -17.99 -29.57 18.58
C ASP A 44 -19.51 -29.56 18.71
N VAL A 45 -20.15 -28.39 18.54
CA VAL A 45 -21.48 -28.30 17.93
C VAL A 45 -21.57 -26.99 17.15
N ASN A 46 -21.47 -27.08 15.83
CA ASN A 46 -21.83 -26.02 14.89
C ASN A 46 -23.36 -25.77 14.94
N VAL A 47 -23.82 -25.05 15.96
CA VAL A 47 -25.10 -24.34 15.93
C VAL A 47 -24.75 -22.91 15.58
N LYS A 48 -24.98 -22.49 14.32
CA LYS A 48 -24.96 -21.08 13.93
C LYS A 48 -25.88 -20.32 14.89
N LYS A 49 -25.29 -19.61 15.85
CA LYS A 49 -26.04 -18.92 16.92
C LYS A 49 -26.74 -17.72 16.30
N THR A 50 -28.01 -17.89 15.93
CA THR A 50 -28.86 -16.79 15.49
C THR A 50 -29.19 -15.88 16.68
N LEU A 51 -29.39 -14.59 16.42
CA LEU A 51 -29.71 -13.63 17.47
C LEU A 51 -31.15 -13.79 17.97
N ASN A 52 -31.41 -13.38 19.21
CA ASN A 52 -32.70 -13.60 19.92
C ASN A 52 -33.97 -13.07 19.21
N PHE A 53 -33.85 -12.18 18.22
CA PHE A 53 -35.00 -11.66 17.46
C PHE A 53 -35.41 -12.55 16.28
N VAL A 54 -34.57 -13.54 15.94
CA VAL A 54 -34.80 -14.48 14.84
C VAL A 54 -35.62 -15.63 15.37
N ASP A 55 -36.80 -15.81 14.78
CA ASP A 55 -37.72 -16.89 15.14
C ASP A 55 -37.29 -18.15 14.39
N SER A 56 -36.94 -19.21 15.14
CA SER A 56 -36.51 -20.49 14.56
C SER A 56 -37.57 -21.16 13.67
N LYS A 57 -38.84 -20.72 13.75
CA LYS A 57 -39.95 -21.25 12.92
C LYS A 57 -40.15 -20.47 11.63
N LYS A 58 -39.46 -19.34 11.44
CA LYS A 58 -39.55 -18.51 10.23
C LYS A 58 -38.37 -18.73 9.31
N ASP A 59 -38.55 -18.43 8.02
CA ASP A 59 -37.47 -18.51 7.05
C ASP A 59 -36.45 -17.37 7.27
N PRO A 60 -35.16 -17.68 7.46
CA PRO A 60 -34.09 -16.69 7.58
C PRO A 60 -34.08 -15.62 6.47
N HIS A 61 -34.44 -15.97 5.23
CA HIS A 61 -34.44 -15.01 4.12
C HIS A 61 -35.53 -13.94 4.25
N GLU A 62 -36.61 -14.21 4.98
CA GLU A 62 -37.69 -13.26 5.24
C GLU A 62 -37.18 -12.01 5.98
N TYR A 63 -36.23 -12.20 6.91
CA TYR A 63 -35.59 -11.12 7.64
C TYR A 63 -34.69 -10.25 6.75
N LEU A 64 -33.97 -10.86 5.80
CA LEU A 64 -33.19 -10.12 4.79
C LEU A 64 -34.11 -9.28 3.89
N LYS A 65 -35.21 -9.87 3.44
CA LYS A 65 -36.22 -9.18 2.62
C LYS A 65 -36.84 -8.01 3.36
N ARG A 66 -37.15 -8.19 4.65
CA ARG A 66 -37.66 -7.11 5.50
C ARG A 66 -36.63 -6.00 5.66
N TYR A 67 -35.36 -6.34 5.88
CA TYR A 67 -34.27 -5.38 6.01
C TYR A 67 -34.07 -4.54 4.76
N LEU A 68 -34.26 -5.14 3.59
CA LEU A 68 -34.11 -4.48 2.29
C LEU A 68 -35.34 -3.64 1.91
N LYS A 69 -36.56 -4.06 2.25
CA LYS A 69 -37.80 -3.37 1.87
C LYS A 69 -38.29 -2.33 2.87
N GLU A 70 -38.10 -2.57 4.16
CA GLU A 70 -38.72 -1.76 5.22
C GLU A 70 -37.68 -0.84 5.88
N PRO A 71 -37.67 0.47 5.60
CA PRO A 71 -36.69 1.39 6.18
C PRO A 71 -36.81 1.44 7.72
N LYS A 72 -38.03 1.35 8.26
CA LYS A 72 -38.26 1.29 9.72
C LYS A 72 -37.59 0.07 10.36
N TYR A 73 -37.61 -1.07 9.69
CA TYR A 73 -37.00 -2.29 10.21
C TYR A 73 -35.47 -2.24 10.11
N LYS A 74 -34.95 -1.68 9.00
CA LYS A 74 -33.52 -1.40 8.84
C LYS A 74 -32.98 -0.50 9.95
N ASP A 75 -33.68 0.60 10.24
CA ASP A 75 -33.30 1.52 11.31
C ASP A 75 -33.37 0.88 12.69
N TRP A 76 -34.41 0.09 12.97
CA TRP A 76 -34.52 -0.67 14.21
C TRP A 76 -33.36 -1.67 14.36
N PHE A 77 -32.99 -2.40 13.30
CA PHE A 77 -31.88 -3.35 13.36
C PHE A 77 -30.56 -2.64 13.61
N ASN A 78 -30.26 -1.58 12.84
CA ASN A 78 -29.02 -0.82 12.96
C ASN A 78 -28.84 -0.17 14.35
N ARG A 79 -29.95 0.20 15.03
CA ARG A 79 -29.93 0.76 16.38
C ARG A 79 -29.70 -0.29 17.47
N ASN A 80 -30.32 -1.47 17.35
CA ASN A 80 -30.26 -2.50 18.39
C ASN A 80 -29.04 -3.43 18.23
N TYR A 81 -28.50 -3.56 17.02
CA TYR A 81 -27.42 -4.49 16.69
C TYR A 81 -26.33 -3.82 15.84
N PRO A 82 -25.65 -2.76 16.33
CA PRO A 82 -24.67 -2.01 15.53
C PRO A 82 -23.42 -2.82 15.13
N ASN A 83 -23.11 -3.88 15.89
CA ASN A 83 -21.93 -4.72 15.67
C ASN A 83 -22.22 -5.99 14.85
N TYR A 84 -23.45 -6.14 14.34
CA TYR A 84 -23.87 -7.30 13.58
C TYR A 84 -24.37 -6.89 12.20
N THR A 85 -24.07 -7.71 11.21
CA THR A 85 -24.74 -7.62 9.92
C THR A 85 -26.04 -8.42 9.96
N ILE A 86 -27.02 -8.04 9.13
CA ILE A 86 -28.32 -8.73 9.13
C ILE A 86 -28.20 -10.20 8.70
N TYR A 87 -27.24 -10.53 7.82
CA TYR A 87 -27.02 -11.91 7.39
C TYR A 87 -26.36 -12.74 8.49
N ASP A 88 -25.35 -12.21 9.18
CA ASP A 88 -24.72 -12.89 10.32
C ASP A 88 -25.72 -13.10 11.46
N ALA A 89 -26.53 -12.07 11.75
CA ALA A 89 -27.57 -12.10 12.78
C ALA A 89 -28.61 -13.21 12.58
N VAL A 90 -28.90 -13.51 11.32
CA VAL A 90 -29.94 -14.46 10.89
C VAL A 90 -29.35 -15.83 10.52
N GLY A 91 -28.02 -15.99 10.59
CA GLY A 91 -27.33 -17.25 10.33
C GLY A 91 -27.13 -17.57 8.83
N LEU A 92 -27.26 -16.56 7.98
CA LEU A 92 -27.08 -16.64 6.53
C LEU A 92 -25.70 -16.13 6.12
N SER A 93 -25.29 -16.49 4.90
CA SER A 93 -24.03 -16.02 4.32
C SER A 93 -24.22 -14.70 3.57
N ILE A 94 -23.12 -14.00 3.31
CA ILE A 94 -23.09 -12.81 2.46
C ILE A 94 -23.68 -13.08 1.06
N SER A 95 -23.48 -14.28 0.52
CA SER A 95 -24.00 -14.69 -0.79
C SER A 95 -25.52 -14.68 -0.84
N ASP A 96 -26.18 -15.14 0.24
CA ASP A 96 -27.64 -15.18 0.35
C ASP A 96 -28.21 -13.75 0.36
N TYR A 97 -27.53 -12.83 1.06
CA TYR A 97 -27.88 -11.40 1.04
C TYR A 97 -27.75 -10.77 -0.35
N LEU A 98 -26.69 -11.09 -1.10
CA LEU A 98 -26.50 -10.58 -2.46
C LEU A 98 -27.55 -11.14 -3.42
N SER A 99 -27.93 -12.42 -3.30
CA SER A 99 -29.03 -13.01 -4.10
C SER A 99 -30.35 -12.29 -3.81
N MET A 100 -30.69 -12.12 -2.53
CA MET A 100 -31.90 -11.40 -2.11
C MET A 100 -31.90 -9.95 -2.58
N LYS A 101 -30.77 -9.25 -2.51
CA LYS A 101 -30.68 -7.87 -3.00
C LYS A 101 -30.93 -7.78 -4.50
N ARG A 102 -30.39 -8.70 -5.30
CA ARG A 102 -30.59 -8.77 -6.75
C ARG A 102 -32.03 -9.13 -7.12
N GLU A 103 -32.63 -10.07 -6.39
CA GLU A 103 -34.02 -10.49 -6.62
C GLU A 103 -35.04 -9.40 -6.28
N LEU A 104 -34.80 -8.61 -5.22
CA LEU A 104 -35.73 -7.59 -4.79
C LEU A 104 -35.62 -6.29 -5.57
N PHE A 105 -34.46 -6.02 -6.15
CA PHE A 105 -34.21 -4.84 -6.96
C PHE A 105 -33.47 -5.19 -8.25
N PRO A 106 -34.13 -5.89 -9.19
CA PRO A 106 -33.53 -6.28 -10.47
C PRO A 106 -33.17 -5.07 -11.36
N GLU A 107 -33.70 -3.88 -11.06
CA GLU A 107 -33.50 -2.65 -11.85
C GLU A 107 -32.80 -1.51 -11.06
N SER A 108 -32.43 -1.70 -9.79
CA SER A 108 -31.80 -0.63 -8.98
C SER A 108 -30.27 -0.62 -9.04
N GLU A 109 -29.68 -0.98 -10.18
CA GLU A 109 -28.37 -0.43 -10.58
C GLU A 109 -28.51 1.00 -11.14
N THR A 110 -29.71 1.59 -11.08
CA THR A 110 -29.89 3.02 -11.36
C THR A 110 -30.61 3.71 -10.19
N ILE A 111 -29.90 4.69 -9.61
CA ILE A 111 -30.44 5.80 -8.80
C ILE A 111 -30.97 5.40 -7.40
N ASN A 112 -30.13 5.58 -6.37
CA ASN A 112 -30.55 6.19 -5.10
C ASN A 112 -29.35 6.55 -4.19
N GLU A 113 -28.40 7.32 -4.73
CA GLU A 113 -27.52 8.18 -3.92
C GLU A 113 -27.85 9.68 -4.10
N GLU A 114 -28.86 10.04 -4.91
CA GLU A 114 -29.11 11.45 -5.25
C GLU A 114 -30.12 12.21 -4.35
N GLU A 115 -30.89 11.57 -3.46
CA GLU A 115 -31.89 12.35 -2.68
C GLU A 115 -31.33 13.13 -1.47
N LEU A 116 -30.11 12.87 -1.00
CA LEU A 116 -29.58 13.56 0.19
C LEU A 116 -28.70 14.79 -0.09
N ASN A 117 -28.30 15.05 -1.35
CA ASN A 117 -27.32 16.10 -1.64
C ASN A 117 -27.79 17.26 -2.54
N LYS A 118 -29.06 17.33 -2.96
CA LYS A 118 -29.60 18.49 -3.71
C LYS A 118 -30.42 19.43 -2.83
N LYS A 119 -29.76 20.11 -1.88
CA LYS A 119 -30.18 21.44 -1.43
C LYS A 119 -28.99 22.35 -1.07
N LYS A 120 -28.19 22.70 -2.09
CA LYS A 120 -27.31 23.90 -2.25
C LYS A 120 -26.19 23.51 -3.26
N LYS A 121 -25.95 24.13 -4.41
CA LYS A 121 -26.17 25.50 -4.91
C LYS A 121 -26.24 25.50 -6.46
N SER A 122 -26.75 26.60 -6.99
CA SER A 122 -27.22 26.86 -8.36
C SER A 122 -26.14 27.03 -9.45
N ALA A 123 -26.52 26.58 -10.66
CA ALA A 123 -26.35 27.20 -11.99
C ALA A 123 -24.93 27.50 -12.52
N ASN A 124 -24.45 26.69 -13.47
CA ASN A 124 -24.53 26.97 -14.92
C ASN A 124 -23.84 25.87 -15.74
N THR A 125 -24.41 25.61 -16.91
CA THR A 125 -24.31 24.43 -17.77
C THR A 125 -23.03 24.32 -18.60
N ASN A 126 -22.42 23.12 -18.66
CA ASN A 126 -21.75 22.55 -19.84
C ASN A 126 -21.64 21.02 -19.68
N PHE A 127 -22.03 20.29 -20.74
CA PHE A 127 -22.16 18.83 -20.80
C PHE A 127 -20.85 18.06 -20.55
N LYS A 128 -20.94 16.90 -19.89
CA LYS A 128 -19.99 15.78 -19.97
C LYS A 128 -20.73 14.45 -19.80
N PRO A 129 -20.47 13.42 -20.63
CA PRO A 129 -21.19 12.14 -20.54
C PRO A 129 -20.59 11.26 -19.43
N THR A 130 -21.45 10.59 -18.67
CA THR A 130 -21.06 9.53 -17.72
C THR A 130 -21.41 8.19 -18.34
N ILE A 131 -20.39 7.42 -18.69
CA ILE A 131 -20.50 5.97 -18.87
C ILE A 131 -19.97 5.35 -17.58
N THR A 132 -20.72 4.44 -16.97
CA THR A 132 -20.20 3.57 -15.91
C THR A 132 -20.34 2.14 -16.37
N HIS A 133 -19.20 1.52 -16.68
CA HIS A 133 -19.07 0.12 -17.07
C HIS A 133 -18.94 -0.77 -15.83
N GLU A 134 -19.46 -1.98 -15.98
CA GLU A 134 -19.37 -3.11 -15.08
C GLU A 134 -17.93 -3.46 -14.65
N THR A 135 -17.82 -4.09 -13.48
CA THR A 135 -16.59 -4.43 -12.76
C THR A 135 -15.50 -5.05 -13.63
N LYS A 136 -14.46 -4.26 -13.93
CA LYS A 136 -13.12 -4.68 -14.35
C LYS A 136 -12.17 -3.86 -13.49
N THR A 137 -11.24 -4.49 -12.76
CA THR A 137 -10.08 -3.88 -12.05
C THR A 137 -10.31 -2.42 -11.65
N SER A 138 -10.65 -2.17 -10.37
CA SER A 138 -10.81 -0.82 -9.83
C SER A 138 -9.78 0.13 -10.45
N PHE A 139 -10.22 1.19 -11.13
CA PHE A 139 -9.33 2.21 -11.69
C PHE A 139 -8.39 2.82 -10.63
N ASP A 140 -8.72 2.66 -9.34
CA ASP A 140 -7.90 3.08 -8.21
C ASP A 140 -6.61 2.25 -8.05
N GLU A 141 -6.58 1.01 -8.56
CA GLU A 141 -5.37 0.17 -8.59
C GLU A 141 -4.49 0.47 -9.82
N PHE A 142 -5.04 1.17 -10.82
CA PHE A 142 -4.28 1.64 -11.97
C PHE A 142 -3.46 2.86 -11.58
N VAL A 143 -2.18 2.64 -11.34
CA VAL A 143 -1.21 3.71 -11.17
C VAL A 143 -0.88 4.28 -12.55
N ASP A 144 -1.15 5.57 -12.75
CA ASP A 144 -0.77 6.26 -13.98
C ASP A 144 0.74 6.16 -14.18
N GLU A 145 1.19 5.54 -15.28
CA GLU A 145 2.62 5.36 -15.53
C GLU A 145 3.37 6.70 -15.64
N ARG A 146 2.68 7.78 -16.01
CA ARG A 146 3.26 9.12 -16.12
C ARG A 146 3.74 9.67 -14.78
N ILE A 147 3.12 9.26 -13.67
CA ILE A 147 3.57 9.65 -12.33
C ILE A 147 4.77 8.83 -11.85
N LEU A 148 5.09 7.72 -12.52
CA LEU A 148 6.23 6.85 -12.22
C LEU A 148 7.45 7.10 -13.11
N VAL A 149 7.32 7.96 -14.12
CA VAL A 149 8.39 8.28 -15.06
C VAL A 149 8.79 9.74 -14.90
N SER A 150 10.09 9.99 -14.79
CA SER A 150 10.68 11.33 -14.86
C SER A 150 11.42 11.51 -16.18
N HIS A 151 11.48 12.74 -16.66
CA HIS A 151 12.19 13.11 -17.89
C HIS A 151 13.41 13.96 -17.57
N ASN A 152 14.44 13.85 -18.39
CA ASN A 152 15.59 14.74 -18.32
C ASN A 152 15.20 16.17 -18.79
N ALA A 153 16.02 17.17 -18.47
CA ALA A 153 15.92 18.54 -18.96
C ALA A 153 15.78 18.64 -20.48
N PHE A 154 16.44 17.74 -21.22
CA PHE A 154 16.36 17.68 -22.69
C PHE A 154 15.18 16.84 -23.22
N GLY A 155 14.43 16.16 -22.34
CA GLY A 155 13.29 15.31 -22.73
C GLY A 155 13.65 14.11 -23.59
N ASN A 156 14.93 13.73 -23.67
CA ASN A 156 15.44 12.63 -24.50
C ASN A 156 15.67 11.32 -23.72
N LYS A 157 15.57 11.37 -22.39
CA LYS A 157 15.69 10.21 -21.50
C LYS A 157 14.53 10.19 -20.53
N GLU A 158 14.06 8.98 -20.26
CA GLU A 158 13.10 8.66 -19.22
C GLU A 158 13.79 7.87 -18.12
N MET A 159 13.41 8.11 -16.88
CA MET A 159 13.89 7.35 -15.72
C MET A 159 12.73 6.86 -14.88
N LYS A 160 12.83 5.61 -14.44
CA LYS A 160 11.90 4.93 -13.55
C LYS A 160 12.68 4.32 -12.39
N ILE A 161 12.16 4.44 -11.18
CA ILE A 161 12.84 3.93 -9.97
C ILE A 161 11.95 2.91 -9.27
N LYS A 162 12.49 1.72 -9.07
CA LYS A 162 11.86 0.63 -8.31
C LYS A 162 12.58 0.45 -6.98
N ILE A 163 11.81 0.28 -5.91
CA ILE A 163 12.35 -0.06 -4.59
C ILE A 163 12.58 -1.56 -4.55
N LEU A 164 13.80 -1.97 -4.16
CA LEU A 164 14.13 -3.38 -3.97
C LEU A 164 14.09 -3.75 -2.49
N GLU A 165 14.68 -2.90 -1.64
CA GLU A 165 14.88 -3.18 -0.23
C GLU A 165 14.59 -1.95 0.62
N VAL A 166 13.92 -2.18 1.73
CA VAL A 166 13.47 -1.19 2.72
C VAL A 166 14.02 -1.62 4.08
N SER A 167 14.42 -0.66 4.92
CA SER A 167 14.81 -0.92 6.31
C SER A 167 13.60 -0.94 7.25
N ASP A 168 13.68 -1.75 8.30
CA ASP A 168 12.71 -1.80 9.41
C ASP A 168 12.92 -0.67 10.44
N GLU A 169 13.86 0.25 10.19
CA GLU A 169 14.12 1.37 11.09
C GLU A 169 12.91 2.31 11.19
N ILE A 170 12.48 2.54 12.42
CA ILE A 170 11.36 3.45 12.72
C ILE A 170 11.87 4.88 12.57
N ALA A 171 11.15 5.71 11.80
CA ALA A 171 11.50 7.11 11.61
C ALA A 171 11.64 7.81 12.98
N PRO A 172 12.75 8.54 13.23
CA PRO A 172 13.03 9.16 14.55
C PRO A 172 12.00 10.22 14.94
N LEU A 173 11.14 10.62 14.01
CA LEU A 173 9.98 11.45 14.27
C LEU A 173 8.78 10.83 13.58
N ALA A 174 7.96 10.08 14.34
CA ALA A 174 6.57 9.78 13.99
C ALA A 174 5.77 11.10 14.01
N SER A 175 6.14 12.00 13.11
CA SER A 175 5.56 13.33 12.99
C SER A 175 4.15 13.18 12.43
N LYS A 176 3.29 14.17 12.70
CA LYS A 176 1.87 14.24 12.30
C LYS A 176 1.61 14.19 10.77
N PHE A 177 2.61 13.83 9.97
CA PHE A 177 2.70 13.87 8.51
C PHE A 177 2.86 12.48 7.86
N GLY A 178 2.38 11.42 8.52
CA GLY A 178 2.26 10.08 7.94
C GLY A 178 3.50 9.17 8.09
N ASN A 179 3.34 7.91 7.66
CA ASN A 179 4.37 6.88 7.76
C ASN A 179 5.46 7.09 6.69
N ARG A 180 6.70 7.26 7.15
CA ARG A 180 7.90 7.28 6.30
C ARG A 180 8.61 5.95 6.41
N ILE A 181 9.16 5.53 5.29
CA ILE A 181 9.91 4.29 5.13
C ILE A 181 11.34 4.67 4.75
N LYS A 182 12.31 3.95 5.33
CA LYS A 182 13.73 4.11 4.99
C LYS A 182 14.09 3.14 3.86
N ILE A 183 14.63 3.65 2.75
CA ILE A 183 15.00 2.83 1.59
C ILE A 183 16.48 2.44 1.67
N ASN A 184 16.78 1.16 1.44
CA ASN A 184 18.16 0.64 1.40
C ASN A 184 18.65 0.51 -0.05
N LYS A 185 17.88 -0.19 -0.89
CA LYS A 185 18.30 -0.55 -2.24
C LYS A 185 17.22 -0.24 -3.25
N ILE A 186 17.64 0.30 -4.38
CA ILE A 186 16.77 0.64 -5.51
C ILE A 186 17.32 0.09 -6.82
N ILE A 187 16.45 -0.02 -7.81
CA ILE A 187 16.81 -0.19 -9.21
C ILE A 187 16.39 1.07 -9.96
N VAL A 188 17.33 1.64 -10.68
CA VAL A 188 17.11 2.79 -11.57
C VAL A 188 17.19 2.30 -13.01
N THR A 189 16.10 2.47 -13.75
CA THR A 189 16.03 2.18 -15.18
C THR A 189 16.04 3.50 -15.94
N ILE A 190 17.00 3.70 -16.83
CA ILE A 190 17.09 4.86 -17.72
C ILE A 190 16.88 4.40 -19.15
N LYS A 191 15.81 4.88 -19.78
CA LYS A 191 15.50 4.61 -21.18
C LYS A 191 15.87 5.83 -22.02
N HIS A 192 16.69 5.60 -23.04
CA HIS A 192 17.00 6.61 -24.05
C HIS A 192 15.89 6.59 -25.11
N LEU A 193 15.17 7.69 -25.26
CA LEU A 193 14.03 7.76 -26.17
C LEU A 193 14.43 7.72 -27.65
N GLN A 194 15.61 8.24 -27.97
CA GLN A 194 16.11 8.29 -29.36
C GLN A 194 16.69 6.96 -29.83
N THR A 195 17.45 6.27 -28.98
CA THR A 195 18.13 5.01 -29.33
C THR A 195 17.37 3.77 -28.88
N GLN A 196 16.30 3.95 -28.10
CA GLN A 196 15.52 2.88 -27.45
C GLN A 196 16.36 1.95 -26.56
N GLN A 197 17.58 2.35 -26.22
CA GLN A 197 18.45 1.61 -25.31
C GLN A 197 17.96 1.79 -23.87
N ILE A 198 17.97 0.69 -23.12
CA ILE A 198 17.59 0.67 -21.71
C ILE A 198 18.85 0.36 -20.91
N GLU A 199 19.21 1.26 -20.02
CA GLU A 199 20.24 1.04 -19.03
C GLU A 199 19.52 0.74 -17.70
N GLU A 200 20.00 -0.26 -16.96
CA GLU A 200 19.51 -0.55 -15.61
C GLU A 200 20.67 -0.60 -14.62
N GLY A 201 20.48 0.00 -13.45
CA GLY A 201 21.46 0.04 -12.38
C GLY A 201 20.83 -0.23 -11.04
N GLU A 202 21.36 -1.21 -10.32
CA GLU A 202 21.04 -1.43 -8.91
C GLU A 202 21.91 -0.50 -8.07
N PHE A 203 21.31 0.17 -7.09
CA PHE A 203 22.00 1.10 -6.20
C PHE A 203 21.68 0.75 -4.76
N ASP A 204 22.72 0.41 -4.00
CA ASP A 204 22.68 0.38 -2.55
C ASP A 204 22.89 1.81 -2.03
N ILE A 205 21.77 2.45 -1.67
CA ILE A 205 21.71 3.85 -1.26
C ILE A 205 22.35 4.04 0.12
N GLU A 206 22.31 3.04 0.99
CA GLU A 206 23.00 3.09 2.27
C GLU A 206 24.51 3.18 2.09
N SER A 207 25.07 2.33 1.22
CA SER A 207 26.50 2.37 0.89
C SER A 207 26.91 3.70 0.23
N ILE A 208 26.07 4.25 -0.64
CA ILE A 208 26.33 5.52 -1.34
C ILE A 208 26.30 6.70 -0.36
N GLU A 209 25.34 6.73 0.56
CA GLU A 209 25.24 7.75 1.60
C GLU A 209 26.47 7.72 2.54
N ARG A 210 26.88 6.53 2.98
CA ARG A 210 28.11 6.35 3.77
C ARG A 210 29.35 6.87 3.03
N GLU A 211 29.49 6.54 1.74
CA GLU A 211 30.60 7.04 0.91
C GLU A 211 30.55 8.56 0.73
N LEU A 212 29.35 9.15 0.61
CA LEU A 212 29.17 10.59 0.49
C LEU A 212 29.61 11.31 1.77
N ILE A 213 29.23 10.78 2.94
CA ILE A 213 29.65 11.29 4.25
C ILE A 213 31.17 11.21 4.40
N GLU A 214 31.77 10.09 3.99
CA GLU A 214 33.22 9.90 4.09
C GLU A 214 34.00 10.85 3.17
N LYS A 215 33.57 10.98 1.90
CA LYS A 215 34.32 11.73 0.89
C LYS A 215 34.04 13.22 0.88
N ARG A 216 32.81 13.62 1.22
CA ARG A 216 32.34 15.00 1.07
C ARG A 216 31.76 15.58 2.35
N HIS A 217 31.67 14.81 3.43
CA HIS A 217 31.14 15.24 4.73
C HIS A 217 29.72 15.83 4.66
N TYR A 218 28.95 15.43 3.64
CA TYR A 218 27.52 15.76 3.54
C TYR A 218 26.70 14.61 4.09
N THR A 219 25.68 14.94 4.88
CA THR A 219 24.65 14.00 5.30
C THR A 219 23.41 14.20 4.44
N SER A 220 22.77 13.10 4.08
CA SER A 220 21.52 13.11 3.33
C SER A 220 20.39 12.64 4.24
N THR A 221 19.17 13.04 3.92
CA THR A 221 17.96 12.45 4.53
C THR A 221 17.05 11.85 3.46
N ASN A 222 17.57 11.69 2.23
CA ASN A 222 16.79 11.37 1.05
C ASN A 222 16.33 9.91 1.00
N ARG A 223 16.85 9.06 1.90
CA ARG A 223 16.37 7.69 2.12
C ARG A 223 15.00 7.62 2.79
N TRP A 224 14.60 8.65 3.53
CA TRP A 224 13.30 8.70 4.20
C TRP A 224 12.21 9.17 3.24
N VAL A 225 11.42 8.22 2.76
CA VAL A 225 10.38 8.46 1.74
C VAL A 225 9.00 8.18 2.32
N PRO A 226 8.00 9.07 2.14
CA PRO A 226 6.64 8.80 2.61
C PRO A 226 6.00 7.65 1.83
N THR A 227 5.17 6.86 2.50
CA THR A 227 4.42 5.75 1.86
C THR A 227 3.51 6.20 0.72
N GLU A 228 2.97 7.42 0.79
CA GLU A 228 2.07 8.00 -0.21
C GLU A 228 2.68 8.09 -1.61
N VAL A 229 4.00 8.29 -1.70
CA VAL A 229 4.72 8.44 -2.97
C VAL A 229 5.23 7.12 -3.53
N ILE A 230 4.93 6.00 -2.86
CA ILE A 230 5.28 4.66 -3.29
C ILE A 230 4.01 4.02 -3.85
N LYS A 231 4.06 3.61 -5.12
CA LYS A 231 2.94 3.00 -5.84
C LYS A 231 3.42 1.72 -6.52
N ASN A 232 2.86 0.58 -6.13
CA ASN A 232 3.23 -0.74 -6.66
C ASN A 232 4.76 -1.02 -6.62
N GLY A 233 5.43 -0.57 -5.55
CA GLY A 233 6.88 -0.71 -5.40
C GLY A 233 7.74 0.26 -6.23
N TYR A 234 7.12 1.16 -6.99
CA TYR A 234 7.80 2.23 -7.70
C TYR A 234 7.68 3.55 -6.93
N VAL A 235 8.71 4.38 -7.07
CA VAL A 235 8.71 5.74 -6.54
C VAL A 235 8.03 6.66 -7.56
N THR A 236 7.29 7.66 -7.09
CA THR A 236 6.78 8.71 -7.99
C THR A 236 7.89 9.66 -8.46
N ASN A 237 7.69 10.24 -9.64
CA ASN A 237 8.62 11.16 -10.28
C ASN A 237 9.01 12.37 -9.41
N SER A 238 8.15 12.79 -8.47
CA SER A 238 8.38 13.88 -7.52
C SER A 238 9.60 13.67 -6.61
N ARG A 239 9.96 12.41 -6.33
CA ARG A 239 11.07 12.05 -5.44
C ARG A 239 12.26 11.43 -6.16
N HIS A 240 12.19 11.25 -7.48
CA HIS A 240 13.27 10.63 -8.24
C HIS A 240 14.61 11.33 -8.05
N THR A 241 14.66 12.63 -8.32
CA THR A 241 15.89 13.45 -8.24
C THR A 241 16.43 13.53 -6.82
N SER A 242 15.56 13.66 -5.82
CA SER A 242 15.93 13.66 -4.40
C SER A 242 16.55 12.32 -4.00
N LEU A 243 15.98 11.20 -4.43
CA LEU A 243 16.45 9.88 -4.03
C LEU A 243 17.77 9.48 -4.70
N ILE A 244 18.04 9.96 -5.92
CA ILE A 244 19.31 9.70 -6.62
C ILE A 244 20.35 10.81 -6.40
N SER A 245 20.06 11.86 -5.65
CA SER A 245 20.97 13.03 -5.52
C SER A 245 22.36 12.64 -5.06
N ASP A 246 22.45 11.66 -4.16
CA ASP A 246 23.70 11.23 -3.55
C ASP A 246 24.54 10.44 -4.55
N ALA A 247 23.86 9.63 -5.37
CA ALA A 247 24.47 8.93 -6.49
C ALA A 247 24.94 9.91 -7.58
N VAL A 248 24.16 10.95 -7.88
CA VAL A 248 24.56 12.02 -8.81
C VAL A 248 25.74 12.80 -8.26
N ALA A 249 25.75 13.12 -6.96
CA ALA A 249 26.86 13.82 -6.32
C ALA A 249 28.16 13.01 -6.43
N LEU A 250 28.10 11.69 -6.32
CA LEU A 250 29.25 10.79 -6.48
C LEU A 250 29.53 10.40 -7.95
N ASP A 251 28.87 11.04 -8.91
CA ASP A 251 28.96 10.81 -10.36
C ASP A 251 28.67 9.35 -10.77
N TYR A 252 27.77 8.68 -10.05
CA TYR A 252 27.33 7.32 -10.36
C TYR A 252 26.22 7.27 -11.38
N ILE A 253 25.42 8.33 -11.44
CA ILE A 253 24.30 8.48 -12.36
C ILE A 253 24.39 9.88 -12.95
N ALA A 254 24.18 9.98 -14.26
CA ALA A 254 23.99 11.24 -14.96
C ALA A 254 22.66 11.15 -15.72
N PHE A 255 21.63 11.79 -15.15
CA PHE A 255 20.31 11.85 -15.74
C PHE A 255 20.18 13.12 -16.57
#